data_AF-A0A8T2SWU9-F1
#
_entry.id   AF-A0A8T2SWU9-F1
#
_cell.length_a   1.000
_cell.length_b   1.000
_cell.length_c   1.000
_cell.angle_alpha   90.00
_cell.angle_beta   90.00
_cell.angle_gamma   90.00
#
_symmetry.space_group_name_H-M   'P 1'
#
loop_
_entity.id
_entity.type
_entity.pdbx_description
1 polymer ?
#
loop_
_entity_poly.entity_id
_entity_poly.type
_entity_poly.pdbx_seq_one_letter_code
_entity_poly.pdbx_strand_id
1 'polypeptide(L)'
;WADAQKESGIPQRQKRAFYSHEDWLRHHSSSRHARHMLSSISSRVIMSLVPPVFTFTSVAIGVAIYNTVLRWGYLPSFLPLLHAASLPYELTAPALALLLVFRTEASYSRYVEARKTWTSVISTTKDLARLSAQLVKNPLDVALKSSLLSYAMAFPIALKCHLIYGSDIKNDLQRLLEEDDLTFVLYPSIDQTV
;
A
#
# COMPACT_ATOMS: atom_id res chain seq x y z
N TRP A 1 9.44 -8.00 -12.17
CA TRP A 1 8.62 -9.21 -11.90
C TRP A 1 7.93 -9.14 -10.55
N ALA A 2 8.62 -8.78 -9.46
CA ALA A 2 8.00 -8.57 -8.13
C ALA A 2 6.99 -7.40 -8.09
N ASP A 3 7.25 -6.30 -8.80
CA ASP A 3 6.31 -5.16 -8.84
C ASP A 3 5.06 -5.41 -9.71
N ALA A 4 5.14 -6.21 -10.78
CA ALA A 4 3.95 -6.57 -11.57
C ALA A 4 3.00 -7.54 -10.83
N GLN A 5 3.53 -8.39 -9.93
CA GLN A 5 2.72 -9.19 -9.00
C GLN A 5 2.22 -8.41 -7.76
N LYS A 6 2.74 -7.20 -7.53
CA LYS A 6 2.37 -6.32 -6.42
C LYS A 6 0.97 -5.73 -6.59
N GLU A 7 0.48 -5.65 -7.82
CA GLU A 7 -0.71 -4.88 -8.20
C GLU A 7 -1.94 -5.77 -8.45
N SER A 8 -1.78 -7.02 -8.91
CA SER A 8 -2.90 -7.93 -9.20
C SER A 8 -3.57 -8.55 -7.97
N GLY A 9 -3.02 -8.32 -6.77
CA GLY A 9 -3.44 -8.98 -5.53
C GLY A 9 -3.98 -8.06 -4.45
N ILE A 10 -4.34 -6.80 -4.78
CA ILE A 10 -5.14 -5.97 -3.87
C ILE A 10 -6.60 -6.39 -4.08
N PRO A 11 -7.25 -7.09 -3.13
CA PRO A 11 -8.68 -7.33 -3.24
C PRO A 11 -9.35 -5.96 -3.13
N GLN A 12 -9.78 -5.39 -4.26
CA GLN A 12 -10.41 -4.07 -4.41
C GLN A 12 -11.75 -3.91 -3.64
N ARG A 13 -12.10 -4.88 -2.79
CA ARG A 13 -13.38 -4.95 -2.06
C ARG A 13 -13.21 -5.43 -0.62
N GLN A 14 -12.26 -4.89 0.14
CA GLN A 14 -12.47 -4.87 1.59
C GLN A 14 -13.59 -3.87 1.89
N LYS A 15 -14.83 -4.39 1.90
CA LYS A 15 -16.02 -3.71 2.41
C LYS A 15 -15.62 -3.08 3.75
N ARG A 16 -15.83 -1.76 3.88
CA ARG A 16 -15.58 -1.00 5.12
C ARG A 16 -15.97 -1.84 6.32
N ALA A 17 -14.99 -2.30 7.09
CA ALA A 17 -15.25 -3.05 8.31
C ALA A 17 -15.82 -2.05 9.32
N PHE A 18 -17.15 -1.96 9.38
CA PHE A 18 -17.80 -1.37 10.54
C PHE A 18 -17.39 -2.25 11.73
N TYR A 19 -16.64 -1.65 12.65
CA TYR A 19 -16.15 -2.35 13.83
C TYR A 19 -17.36 -2.81 14.66
N SER A 20 -17.64 -4.11 14.63
CA SER A 20 -18.79 -4.70 15.31
C SER A 20 -18.44 -5.07 16.75
N HIS A 21 -19.47 -5.33 17.57
CA HIS A 21 -19.24 -5.81 18.94
C HIS A 21 -18.49 -7.16 18.95
N GLU A 22 -18.73 -8.02 17.96
CA GLU A 22 -17.98 -9.27 17.80
C GLU A 22 -16.49 -9.03 17.50
N ASP A 23 -16.17 -7.99 16.74
CA ASP A 23 -14.78 -7.60 16.47
C ASP A 23 -14.07 -7.13 17.75
N TRP A 24 -14.79 -6.45 18.66
CA TRP A 24 -14.27 -6.07 19.97
C TRP A 24 -13.95 -7.28 20.86
N LEU A 25 -14.86 -8.26 20.92
CA LEU A 25 -14.65 -9.50 21.67
C LEU A 25 -13.47 -10.32 21.11
N ARG A 26 -13.35 -10.39 19.77
CA ARG A 26 -12.19 -11.00 19.09
C ARG A 26 -10.89 -10.25 19.38
N HIS A 27 -10.96 -8.93 19.52
CA HIS A 27 -9.84 -8.11 19.97
C HIS A 27 -9.44 -8.54 21.40
N HIS A 28 -10.35 -8.64 22.36
CA HIS A 28 -9.99 -8.87 23.76
C HIS A 28 -9.37 -10.26 24.08
N SER A 29 -9.37 -11.23 23.15
CA SER A 29 -8.79 -12.56 23.41
C SER A 29 -7.26 -12.52 23.54
N SER A 30 -6.69 -13.24 24.50
CA SER A 30 -5.24 -13.32 24.77
C SER A 30 -4.42 -13.97 23.65
N SER A 31 -5.01 -14.85 22.83
CA SER A 31 -4.36 -15.51 21.69
C SER A 31 -4.25 -14.63 20.43
N ARG A 32 -4.64 -13.35 20.53
CA ARG A 32 -4.65 -12.42 19.40
C ARG A 32 -3.25 -12.21 18.79
N HIS A 33 -2.23 -12.06 19.63
CA HIS A 33 -0.86 -11.83 19.15
C HIS A 33 -0.35 -13.04 18.35
N ALA A 34 -0.59 -14.26 18.82
CA ALA A 34 -0.19 -15.47 18.10
C ALA A 34 -0.88 -15.60 16.74
N ARG A 35 -2.19 -15.30 16.67
CA ARG A 35 -2.92 -15.29 15.38
C ARG A 35 -2.40 -14.23 14.43
N HIS A 36 -2.11 -13.02 14.92
CA HIS A 36 -1.54 -11.97 14.08
C HIS A 36 -0.10 -12.27 13.64
N MET A 37 0.71 -12.90 14.49
CA MET A 37 2.05 -13.34 14.10
C MET A 37 1.98 -14.41 13.02
N LEU A 38 1.10 -15.41 13.16
CA LEU A 38 0.90 -16.46 12.17
C LEU A 38 0.29 -15.92 10.87
N SER A 39 -0.68 -15.01 10.93
CA SER A 39 -1.22 -14.36 9.73
C SER A 39 -0.19 -13.44 9.06
N SER A 40 0.72 -12.85 9.84
CA SER A 40 1.79 -11.99 9.29
C SER A 40 2.76 -12.80 8.44
N ILE A 41 2.99 -14.09 8.72
CA ILE A 41 3.85 -14.95 7.90
C ILE A 41 3.33 -15.11 6.46
N SER A 42 2.01 -14.97 6.25
CA SER A 42 1.40 -14.91 4.91
C SER A 42 1.50 -13.54 4.22
N SER A 43 2.12 -12.54 4.87
CA SER A 43 2.25 -11.21 4.30
C SER A 43 3.16 -11.22 3.08
N ARG A 44 2.74 -10.49 2.05
CA ARG A 44 3.49 -10.27 0.81
C ARG A 44 4.90 -9.73 1.08
N VAL A 45 5.07 -8.92 2.13
CA VAL A 45 6.38 -8.42 2.55
C VAL A 45 7.28 -9.58 2.95
N ILE A 46 6.81 -10.47 3.83
CA ILE A 46 7.60 -11.65 4.27
C ILE A 46 7.87 -12.59 3.10
N MET A 47 6.90 -12.85 2.23
CA MET A 47 7.14 -13.63 1.01
C MET A 47 8.17 -13.00 0.07
N SER A 48 8.23 -11.67 -0.01
CA SER A 48 9.26 -10.98 -0.81
C SER A 48 10.67 -11.11 -0.23
N LEU A 49 10.80 -11.36 1.09
CA LEU A 49 12.08 -11.62 1.74
C LEU A 49 12.54 -13.08 1.61
N VAL A 50 11.66 -14.02 1.25
CA VAL A 50 12.02 -15.45 1.17
C VAL A 50 13.16 -15.73 0.17
N PRO A 51 13.11 -15.24 -1.09
CA PRO A 51 14.19 -15.51 -2.05
C PRO A 51 15.58 -15.02 -1.59
N PRO A 52 15.77 -13.75 -1.16
CA PRO A 52 17.10 -13.30 -0.74
C PRO A 52 17.57 -14.04 0.51
N VAL A 53 16.72 -14.23 1.53
CA VAL A 53 17.09 -14.96 2.75
C VAL A 53 17.53 -16.38 2.40
N PHE A 54 16.77 -17.09 1.57
CA PHE A 54 17.11 -18.44 1.14
C PHE A 54 18.48 -18.51 0.44
N THR A 55 18.79 -17.55 -0.45
CA THR A 55 20.10 -17.51 -1.12
C THR A 55 21.25 -17.32 -0.12
N PHE A 56 21.13 -16.40 0.84
CA PHE A 56 22.17 -16.19 1.85
C PHE A 56 22.32 -17.41 2.78
N THR A 57 21.22 -18.03 3.19
CA THR A 57 21.24 -19.25 4.01
C THR A 57 21.88 -20.41 3.26
N SER A 58 21.57 -20.59 1.98
CA SER A 58 22.18 -21.63 1.14
C SER A 58 23.69 -21.46 1.01
N VAL A 59 24.17 -20.23 0.76
CA VAL A 59 25.61 -19.93 0.73
C VAL A 59 26.27 -20.19 2.09
N ALA A 60 25.64 -19.76 3.19
CA ALA A 60 26.16 -19.98 4.53
C ALA A 60 26.28 -21.48 4.87
N ILE A 61 25.28 -22.28 4.50
CA ILE A 61 25.32 -23.74 4.65
C ILE A 61 26.47 -24.33 3.83
N GLY A 62 26.66 -23.89 2.58
CA GLY A 62 27.78 -24.35 1.73
C GLY A 62 29.15 -24.06 2.34
N VAL A 63 29.36 -22.85 2.86
CA VAL A 63 30.60 -22.46 3.55
C VAL A 63 30.80 -23.28 4.84
N ALA A 64 29.73 -23.54 5.60
CA ALA A 64 29.79 -24.36 6.81
C ALA A 64 30.18 -25.80 6.49
N ILE A 65 29.57 -26.41 5.47
CA ILE A 65 29.90 -27.77 5.02
C ILE A 65 31.36 -27.84 4.55
N TYR A 66 31.80 -26.89 3.71
CA TYR A 66 33.19 -26.82 3.25
C TYR A 66 34.19 -26.78 4.42
N ASN A 67 33.96 -25.88 5.38
CA ASN A 67 34.83 -25.74 6.54
C ASN A 67 34.82 -27.00 7.43
N THR A 68 33.69 -27.69 7.57
CA THR A 68 33.60 -28.95 8.32
C THR A 68 34.37 -30.09 7.63
N VAL A 69 34.22 -30.25 6.31
CA VAL A 69 34.93 -31.29 5.53
C VAL A 69 36.44 -31.06 5.54
N LEU A 70 36.87 -29.79 5.46
CA LEU A 70 38.29 -29.43 5.55
C LEU A 70 38.87 -29.77 6.93
N ARG A 71 38.13 -29.52 8.03
CA ARG A 71 38.55 -29.88 9.39
C ARG A 71 38.62 -31.39 9.62
N TRP A 72 37.79 -32.18 8.95
CA TRP A 72 37.81 -33.65 9.04
C TRP A 72 38.91 -34.30 8.20
N GLY A 73 39.72 -33.53 7.48
CA GLY A 73 40.89 -34.04 6.76
C GLY A 73 40.57 -34.77 5.45
N TYR A 74 39.33 -34.70 4.96
CA TYR A 74 38.95 -35.24 3.65
C TYR A 74 39.44 -34.39 2.47
N LEU A 75 39.79 -33.13 2.72
CA LEU A 75 40.32 -32.20 1.73
C LEU A 75 41.83 -31.98 1.93
N PRO A 76 42.59 -31.76 0.85
CA PRO A 76 44.03 -31.55 0.93
C PRO A 76 44.35 -30.25 1.68
N SER A 77 45.39 -30.31 2.52
CA SER A 77 45.77 -29.27 3.48
C SER A 77 46.29 -27.96 2.87
N PHE A 78 46.42 -27.86 1.54
CA PHE A 78 46.76 -26.60 0.85
C PHE A 78 45.57 -25.63 0.74
N LEU A 79 44.34 -26.09 0.97
CA LEU A 79 43.15 -25.27 0.84
C LEU A 79 42.95 -24.33 2.05
N PRO A 80 42.67 -23.03 1.83
CA PRO A 80 42.49 -22.08 2.93
C PRO A 80 41.15 -22.24 3.64
N LEU A 81 41.12 -21.92 4.93
CA LEU A 81 39.91 -21.85 5.73
C LEU A 81 39.12 -20.59 5.33
N LEU A 82 37.83 -20.74 5.01
CA LEU A 82 36.98 -19.60 4.66
C LEU A 82 36.47 -18.94 5.95
N HIS A 83 36.94 -17.72 6.22
CA HIS A 83 36.48 -16.91 7.34
C HIS A 83 36.29 -15.46 6.90
N ALA A 84 35.22 -14.82 7.39
CA ALA A 84 34.95 -13.41 7.14
C ALA A 84 35.45 -12.58 8.33
N ALA A 85 36.13 -11.46 8.06
CA ALA A 85 36.54 -10.53 9.11
C ALA A 85 35.31 -9.86 9.75
N SER A 86 35.26 -9.77 11.09
CA SER A 86 34.14 -9.14 11.82
C SER A 86 34.19 -7.61 11.81
N LEU A 87 35.37 -7.01 11.69
CA LEU A 87 35.58 -5.57 11.80
C LEU A 87 34.74 -4.73 10.83
N PRO A 88 34.62 -5.06 9.52
CA PRO A 88 33.77 -4.30 8.61
C PRO A 88 32.28 -4.38 9.01
N TYR A 89 31.83 -5.52 9.54
CA TYR A 89 30.45 -5.71 9.99
C TYR A 89 30.16 -4.86 11.23
N GLU A 90 31.06 -4.85 12.21
CA GLU A 90 30.92 -4.06 13.44
C GLU A 90 30.82 -2.55 13.16
N LEU A 91 31.59 -2.05 12.18
CA LEU A 91 31.58 -0.64 11.80
C LEU A 91 30.35 -0.26 10.95
N THR A 92 29.89 -1.17 10.08
CA THR A 92 28.80 -0.88 9.13
C THR A 92 27.40 -1.15 9.69
N ALA A 93 27.25 -2.11 10.59
CA ALA A 93 25.96 -2.46 11.20
C ALA A 93 25.23 -1.26 11.84
N PRO A 94 25.86 -0.42 12.70
CA PRO A 94 25.17 0.73 13.29
C PRO A 94 24.81 1.79 12.26
N ALA A 95 25.66 2.01 11.24
CA ALA A 95 25.37 2.94 10.15
C ALA A 95 24.15 2.48 9.33
N LEU A 96 24.09 1.19 8.98
CA LEU A 96 22.96 0.62 8.25
C LEU A 96 21.67 0.64 9.07
N ALA A 97 21.74 0.36 10.37
CA ALA A 97 20.60 0.45 11.28
C ALA A 97 20.04 1.87 11.35
N LEU A 98 20.91 2.87 11.48
CA LEU A 98 20.51 4.28 11.55
C LEU A 98 19.91 4.77 10.21
N LEU A 99 20.51 4.39 9.09
CA LEU A 99 19.94 4.67 7.76
C LEU A 99 18.57 4.04 7.58
N LEU A 100 18.37 2.81 8.07
CA LEU A 100 17.07 2.14 8.02
C LEU A 100 16.03 2.92 8.83
N VAL A 101 16.36 3.35 10.04
CA VAL A 101 15.45 4.13 10.91
C VAL A 101 15.04 5.44 10.22
N PHE A 102 15.99 6.21 9.70
CA PHE A 102 15.65 7.45 8.99
C PHE A 102 14.82 7.20 7.74
N ARG A 103 15.08 6.10 7.01
CA ARG A 103 14.28 5.72 5.85
C ARG A 103 12.85 5.36 6.25
N THR A 104 12.65 4.63 7.35
CA THR A 104 11.32 4.27 7.82
C THR A 104 10.56 5.47 8.37
N GLU A 105 11.22 6.38 9.09
CA GLU A 105 10.63 7.63 9.60
C GLU A 105 10.17 8.54 8.45
N ALA A 106 11.02 8.76 7.44
CA ALA A 106 10.65 9.56 6.28
C ALA A 106 9.46 8.94 5.50
N SER A 107 9.46 7.61 5.35
CA SER A 107 8.36 6.88 4.69
C SER A 107 7.06 6.99 5.49
N TYR A 108 7.15 6.90 6.82
CA TYR A 108 6.01 7.05 7.71
C TYR A 108 5.43 8.47 7.67
N SER A 109 6.29 9.49 7.71
CA SER A 109 5.88 10.90 7.58
C SER A 109 5.07 11.14 6.30
N ARG A 110 5.57 10.66 5.14
CA ARG A 110 4.86 10.75 3.85
C ARG A 110 3.51 10.03 3.86
N TYR A 111 3.43 8.86 4.48
CA TYR A 111 2.18 8.13 4.62
C TYR A 111 1.14 8.90 5.45
N VAL A 112 1.57 9.47 6.59
CA VAL A 112 0.71 10.26 7.46
C VAL A 112 0.25 11.54 6.76
N GLU A 113 1.13 12.23 6.05
CA GLU A 113 0.82 13.41 5.26
C GLU A 113 -0.24 13.10 4.18
N ALA A 114 -0.04 12.02 3.40
CA ALA A 114 -1.02 11.58 2.40
C ALA A 114 -2.41 11.31 3.03
N ARG A 115 -2.45 10.64 4.20
CA ARG A 115 -3.70 10.40 4.93
C ARG A 115 -4.36 11.70 5.40
N LYS A 116 -3.59 12.66 5.89
CA LYS A 116 -4.10 13.99 6.30
C LYS A 116 -4.70 14.72 5.10
N THR A 117 -3.98 14.78 3.99
CA THR A 117 -4.44 15.42 2.74
C THR A 117 -5.71 14.75 2.20
N TRP A 118 -5.76 13.42 2.17
CA TRP A 118 -6.96 12.69 1.75
C TRP A 118 -8.18 12.97 2.66
N THR A 119 -7.94 13.05 3.98
CA THR A 119 -8.99 13.41 4.94
C THR A 119 -9.48 14.83 4.73
N SER A 120 -8.57 15.77 4.44
CA SER A 120 -8.91 17.16 4.11
C SER A 120 -9.78 17.23 2.86
N VAL A 121 -9.41 16.53 1.78
CA VAL A 121 -10.19 16.47 0.53
C VAL A 121 -11.63 16.02 0.82
N ILE A 122 -11.81 14.93 1.58
CA ILE A 122 -13.15 14.44 1.95
C ILE A 122 -13.92 15.49 2.76
N SER A 123 -13.27 16.19 3.69
CA SER A 123 -13.92 17.23 4.49
C SER A 123 -14.38 18.39 3.61
N THR A 124 -13.49 18.93 2.79
CA THR A 124 -13.80 20.05 1.88
C THR A 124 -14.90 19.67 0.90
N THR A 125 -14.90 18.45 0.35
CA THR A 125 -16.00 17.97 -0.51
C THR A 125 -17.34 17.94 0.22
N LYS A 126 -17.37 17.50 1.49
CA LYS A 126 -18.60 17.52 2.30
C LYS A 126 -19.06 18.94 2.61
N ASP A 127 -18.12 19.85 2.86
CA ASP A 127 -18.44 21.26 3.09
C ASP A 127 -19.01 21.91 1.83
N LEU A 128 -18.44 21.62 0.65
CA LEU A 128 -19.00 22.06 -0.64
C LEU A 128 -20.42 21.52 -0.86
N ALA A 129 -20.65 20.24 -0.57
CA ALA A 129 -21.98 19.64 -0.66
C ALA A 129 -22.99 20.28 0.31
N ARG A 130 -22.54 20.68 1.50
CA ARG A 130 -23.38 21.39 2.48
C ARG A 130 -23.70 22.80 2.02
N LEU A 131 -22.72 23.52 1.49
CA LEU A 131 -22.88 24.87 0.98
C LEU A 131 -23.82 24.89 -0.23
N SER A 132 -23.68 23.95 -1.16
CA SER A 132 -24.59 23.84 -2.31
C SER A 132 -26.02 23.55 -1.87
N ALA A 133 -26.20 22.70 -0.86
CA ALA A 133 -27.51 22.41 -0.31
C ALA A 133 -28.18 23.61 0.39
N GLN A 134 -27.38 24.51 0.98
CA GLN A 134 -27.87 25.73 1.64
C GLN A 134 -28.11 26.89 0.68
N LEU A 135 -27.31 27.01 -0.39
CA LEU A 135 -27.40 28.11 -1.35
C LEU A 135 -28.61 27.94 -2.28
N VAL A 136 -28.90 26.71 -2.70
CA VAL A 136 -30.03 26.39 -3.58
C VAL A 136 -31.27 26.09 -2.74
N LYS A 137 -32.02 27.15 -2.39
CA LYS A 137 -33.30 27.07 -1.65
C LYS A 137 -34.52 27.09 -2.57
N ASN A 138 -34.37 27.54 -3.81
CA ASN A 138 -35.49 27.65 -4.74
C ASN A 138 -35.89 26.27 -5.29
N PRO A 139 -37.20 25.93 -5.29
CA PRO A 139 -37.69 24.64 -5.79
C PRO A 139 -37.54 24.47 -7.31
N LEU A 140 -37.23 25.54 -8.06
CA LEU A 140 -36.99 25.50 -9.50
C LEU A 140 -35.58 25.00 -9.86
N ASP A 141 -34.64 25.05 -8.91
CA ASP A 141 -33.22 24.76 -9.13
C ASP A 141 -32.81 23.36 -8.61
N VAL A 142 -33.79 22.49 -8.36
CA VAL A 142 -33.56 21.14 -7.80
C VAL A 142 -32.64 20.30 -8.70
N ALA A 143 -32.77 20.44 -10.03
CA ALA A 143 -31.89 19.77 -10.99
C ALA A 143 -30.44 20.24 -10.85
N LEU A 144 -30.20 21.56 -10.83
CA LEU A 144 -28.86 22.15 -10.64
C LEU A 144 -28.22 21.72 -9.32
N LYS A 145 -29.00 21.68 -8.24
CA LYS A 145 -28.53 21.19 -6.93
C LYS A 145 -28.09 19.73 -7.00
N SER A 146 -28.87 18.87 -7.66
CA SER A 146 -28.56 17.45 -7.83
C SER A 146 -27.25 17.28 -8.60
N SER A 147 -27.11 17.94 -9.76
CA SER A 147 -25.90 17.87 -10.58
C SER A 147 -24.66 18.36 -9.81
N LEU A 148 -24.74 19.49 -9.11
CA LEU A 148 -23.61 20.03 -8.33
C LEU A 148 -23.18 19.09 -7.19
N LEU A 149 -24.14 18.44 -6.52
CA LEU A 149 -23.84 17.41 -5.52
C LEU A 149 -23.18 16.18 -6.14
N SER A 150 -23.65 15.71 -7.30
CA SER A 150 -23.05 14.61 -8.04
C SER A 150 -21.60 14.92 -8.43
N TYR A 151 -21.32 16.11 -8.97
CA TYR A 151 -19.96 16.54 -9.29
C TYR A 151 -19.05 16.64 -8.06
N ALA A 152 -19.56 17.22 -6.96
CA ALA A 152 -18.80 17.31 -5.71
C ALA A 152 -18.39 15.92 -5.20
N MET A 153 -19.30 14.94 -5.27
CA MET A 153 -19.01 13.56 -4.86
C MET A 153 -18.17 12.78 -5.88
N ALA A 154 -18.23 13.11 -7.16
CA ALA A 154 -17.44 12.46 -8.21
C ALA A 154 -15.95 12.80 -8.12
N PHE A 155 -15.60 14.03 -7.72
CA PHE A 155 -14.22 14.48 -7.56
C PHE A 155 -13.34 13.52 -6.71
N PRO A 156 -13.68 13.18 -5.44
CA PRO A 156 -12.86 12.27 -4.65
C PRO A 156 -12.81 10.85 -5.24
N ILE A 157 -13.84 10.40 -5.97
CA ILE A 157 -13.84 9.09 -6.62
C ILE A 157 -12.89 9.09 -7.82
N ALA A 158 -12.94 10.15 -8.63
CA ALA A 158 -12.01 10.35 -9.75
C ALA A 158 -10.57 10.48 -9.24
N LEU A 159 -10.34 11.25 -8.18
CA LEU A 159 -9.02 11.39 -7.55
C LEU A 159 -8.50 10.05 -7.00
N LYS A 160 -9.37 9.24 -6.38
CA LYS A 160 -9.01 7.86 -5.98
C LYS A 160 -8.54 7.06 -7.19
N CYS A 161 -9.27 7.14 -8.30
CA CYS A 161 -8.95 6.36 -9.49
C CYS A 161 -7.67 6.84 -10.19
N HIS A 162 -7.38 8.14 -10.10
CA HIS A 162 -6.13 8.70 -10.60
C HIS A 162 -4.92 8.25 -9.75
N LEU A 163 -5.08 8.13 -8.43
CA LEU A 163 -4.01 7.75 -7.52
C LEU A 163 -3.75 6.23 -7.44
N ILE A 164 -4.76 5.40 -7.75
CA ILE A 164 -4.66 3.94 -7.67
C ILE A 164 -4.55 3.37 -9.08
N TYR A 165 -3.43 2.71 -9.38
CA TYR A 165 -3.25 2.02 -10.66
C TYR A 165 -4.26 0.86 -10.80
N GLY A 166 -4.86 0.70 -11.99
CA GLY A 166 -5.79 -0.38 -12.29
C GLY A 166 -7.22 -0.19 -11.75
N SER A 167 -7.61 1.02 -11.33
CA SER A 167 -9.02 1.35 -11.09
C SER A 167 -9.71 1.81 -12.37
N ASP A 168 -10.90 1.29 -12.61
CA ASP A 168 -11.73 1.69 -13.74
C ASP A 168 -12.61 2.88 -13.35
N ILE A 169 -12.19 4.08 -13.77
CA ILE A 169 -12.89 5.33 -13.49
C ILE A 169 -14.30 5.35 -14.08
N LYS A 170 -14.53 4.68 -15.23
CA LYS A 170 -15.83 4.62 -15.90
C LYS A 170 -16.83 3.87 -15.03
N ASN A 171 -16.45 2.67 -14.58
CA ASN A 171 -17.30 1.82 -13.74
C ASN A 171 -17.63 2.46 -12.38
N ASP A 172 -16.69 3.20 -11.80
CA ASP A 172 -16.89 3.85 -10.50
C ASP A 172 -17.74 5.13 -10.59
N LEU A 173 -17.68 5.88 -11.71
CA LEU A 173 -18.44 7.13 -11.90
C LEU A 173 -19.81 6.95 -12.56
N GLN A 174 -20.06 5.85 -13.29
CA GLN A 174 -21.34 5.59 -13.98
C GLN A 174 -22.57 5.58 -13.04
N ARG A 175 -22.37 5.38 -11.74
CA ARG A 175 -23.46 5.43 -10.74
C ARG A 175 -23.75 6.83 -10.21
N LEU A 176 -22.89 7.81 -10.51
CA LEU A 176 -22.96 9.16 -9.96
C LEU A 176 -23.24 10.23 -11.02
N LEU A 177 -22.72 10.06 -12.24
CA LEU A 177 -22.85 11.00 -13.35
C LEU A 177 -23.77 10.43 -14.44
N GLU A 178 -24.46 11.33 -15.14
CA GLU A 178 -25.15 11.01 -16.40
C GLU A 178 -24.13 10.65 -17.49
N GLU A 179 -24.55 9.92 -18.52
CA GLU A 179 -23.63 9.38 -19.54
C GLU A 179 -22.89 10.48 -20.31
N ASP A 180 -23.55 11.62 -20.57
CA ASP A 180 -22.96 12.77 -21.25
C ASP A 180 -21.81 13.38 -20.42
N ASP A 181 -22.06 13.64 -19.13
CA ASP A 181 -21.05 14.16 -18.20
C ASP A 181 -19.88 13.18 -18.00
N LEU A 182 -20.16 11.88 -18.01
CA LEU A 182 -19.15 10.84 -17.89
C LEU A 182 -18.21 10.82 -19.11
N THR A 183 -18.75 11.00 -20.31
CA THR A 183 -17.93 11.08 -21.53
C THR A 183 -17.04 12.31 -21.54
N PHE A 184 -17.53 13.46 -21.07
CA PHE A 184 -16.74 14.68 -20.92
C PHE A 184 -15.54 14.49 -19.97
N VAL A 185 -15.75 13.84 -18.83
CA VAL A 185 -14.68 13.58 -17.83
C VAL A 185 -13.64 12.58 -18.36
N LEU A 186 -14.07 11.59 -19.15
CA LEU A 186 -13.18 10.57 -19.73
C LEU A 186 -12.37 11.06 -20.93
N TYR A 187 -12.97 11.93 -21.75
CA TYR A 187 -12.38 12.42 -23.01
C TYR A 187 -12.45 13.95 -23.09
N PRO A 188 -11.68 14.68 -22.27
CA PRO A 188 -11.74 16.14 -22.20
C PRO A 188 -11.28 16.88 -23.47
N SER A 189 -10.83 16.17 -24.51
CA SER A 189 -10.14 16.75 -25.68
C SER A 189 -10.74 16.43 -27.05
N ILE A 190 -11.96 15.90 -27.16
CA ILE A 190 -12.55 15.57 -28.48
C ILE A 190 -13.41 16.71 -29.06
N ASP A 191 -13.80 17.72 -28.27
CA ASP A 191 -14.77 18.75 -28.71
C ASP A 191 -14.19 20.17 -28.89
N GLN A 192 -12.89 20.28 -29.24
CA GLN A 192 -12.26 21.59 -29.53
C GLN A 192 -11.61 21.73 -30.92
N THR A 193 -11.91 20.85 -31.87
CA THR A 193 -11.58 21.12 -33.28
C THR A 193 -12.79 20.81 -34.16
N VAL A 194 -13.52 21.89 -34.48
CA VAL A 194 -14.26 22.19 -35.73
C VAL A 194 -14.93 21.03 -36.45
#